data_AF-A0A0L0GZ94-F1
#
_entry.id   AF-A0A0L0GZ94-F1
#
_cell.length_a   1.000
_cell.length_b   1.000
_cell.length_c   1.000
_cell.angle_alpha   90.00
_cell.angle_beta   90.00
_cell.angle_gamma   90.00
#
_symmetry.space_group_name_H-M   'P 1'
#
loop_
_entity.id
_entity.type
_entity.pdbx_description
1 polymer ?
#
loop_
_entity_poly.entity_id
_entity_poly.type
_entity_poly.pdbx_seq_one_letter_code
_entity_poly.pdbx_strand_id
1 'polypeptide(L)'
;MSQAALNTRNREEEPSSRRNNGTRLAGIIFLLAVLCTVLVSGWMVLGWMEDAQRLPLSKLVVTGDRHYTRNDDIRQSILALGAPGTFMTQDVNIIQSQIERLPWIKQASVRKQWPDELKIHLVEYVPIARWNDQHMVDAEGNSFSVPADRTSKQNLPMLYGPEGSESEVLQGYRDMGQVLAKEKFVLKMAAMTARRSWQLTLSNDIRLNLGRGDTMKRLQRFVELYPVLQQQAQTDGKRISYVDLRYDSGAAVGWEPAPVEDINQQQNQAQAEQQ
;
A
#
# COMPACT_ATOMS: atom_id res chain seq x y z
N MET A 1 105.50 52.38 -53.62
CA MET A 1 105.45 52.95 -52.27
C MET A 1 104.10 52.65 -51.65
N SER A 2 104.14 51.96 -50.51
CA SER A 2 103.34 52.12 -49.29
C SER A 2 101.79 52.04 -49.26
N GLN A 3 101.36 51.49 -48.11
CA GLN A 3 100.05 51.51 -47.43
C GLN A 3 98.98 50.56 -47.97
N ALA A 4 98.20 49.85 -47.16
CA ALA A 4 98.19 49.57 -45.72
C ALA A 4 97.11 48.52 -45.49
N ALA A 5 97.29 47.73 -44.44
CA ALA A 5 96.38 46.72 -43.96
C ALA A 5 94.98 47.25 -43.60
N LEU A 6 93.97 46.37 -43.57
CA LEU A 6 93.37 45.93 -42.31
C LEU A 6 92.27 44.87 -42.53
N ASN A 7 92.36 43.85 -41.71
CA ASN A 7 91.50 42.70 -41.54
C ASN A 7 90.25 43.08 -40.72
N THR A 8 89.04 42.80 -41.21
CA THR A 8 87.79 42.93 -40.44
C THR A 8 86.88 41.72 -40.62
N ARG A 9 86.96 40.84 -39.61
CA ARG A 9 85.93 39.97 -39.00
C ARG A 9 84.66 39.66 -39.82
N ASN A 10 84.53 38.37 -40.15
CA ASN A 10 83.25 37.71 -40.43
C ASN A 10 82.28 37.92 -39.26
N ARG A 11 81.09 38.42 -39.57
CA ARG A 11 79.96 38.54 -38.65
C ARG A 11 78.90 37.55 -39.11
N GLU A 12 78.79 36.43 -38.42
CA GLU A 12 77.66 35.52 -38.57
C GLU A 12 76.39 36.21 -38.04
N GLU A 13 75.34 36.15 -38.84
CA GLU A 13 74.01 36.64 -38.48
C GLU A 13 73.32 35.61 -37.58
N GLU A 14 73.20 35.88 -36.28
CA GLU A 14 72.21 35.18 -35.45
C GLU A 14 70.83 35.80 -35.68
N PRO A 15 69.81 35.03 -36.13
CA PRO A 15 68.45 35.52 -36.13
C PRO A 15 67.98 35.56 -34.68
N SER A 16 67.94 36.76 -34.10
CA SER A 16 67.27 36.98 -32.82
C SER A 16 65.80 36.60 -32.97
N SER A 17 65.44 35.39 -32.56
CA SER A 17 64.07 34.94 -32.37
C SER A 17 63.41 35.82 -31.30
N ARG A 18 62.89 36.97 -31.75
CA ARG A 18 62.04 37.84 -30.94
C ARG A 18 60.76 37.05 -30.71
N ARG A 19 60.70 36.33 -29.57
CA ARG A 19 59.59 35.46 -29.20
C ARG A 19 58.30 36.29 -29.28
N ASN A 20 57.50 36.01 -30.30
CA ASN A 20 56.40 36.88 -30.70
C ASN A 20 55.28 36.71 -29.66
N ASN A 21 55.28 37.52 -28.60
CA ASN A 21 54.28 37.47 -27.53
C ASN A 21 52.84 37.64 -28.07
N GLY A 22 52.68 38.15 -29.29
CA GLY A 22 51.40 38.29 -30.00
C GLY A 22 50.70 36.96 -30.30
N THR A 23 51.43 35.87 -30.60
CA THR A 23 50.79 34.56 -30.85
C THR A 23 50.30 33.91 -29.55
N ARG A 24 51.01 34.13 -28.45
CA ARG A 24 50.58 33.73 -27.10
C ARG A 24 49.37 34.55 -26.64
N LEU A 25 49.37 35.85 -26.90
CA LEU A 25 48.24 36.73 -26.59
C LEU A 25 47.00 36.35 -27.40
N ALA A 26 47.15 36.09 -28.70
CA ALA A 26 46.06 35.62 -29.55
C ALA A 26 45.50 34.26 -29.09
N GLY A 27 46.37 33.33 -28.68
CA GLY A 27 45.96 32.05 -28.10
C GLY A 27 45.19 32.20 -26.78
N ILE A 28 45.60 33.12 -25.91
CA ILE A 28 44.90 33.42 -24.64
C ILE A 28 43.53 34.04 -24.93
N ILE A 29 43.44 34.99 -25.85
CA ILE A 29 42.16 35.61 -26.25
C ILE A 29 41.20 34.57 -26.83
N PHE A 30 41.69 33.68 -27.70
CA PHE A 30 40.88 32.60 -28.26
C PHE A 30 40.39 31.63 -27.17
N LEU A 31 41.27 31.23 -26.24
CA LEU A 31 40.90 30.36 -25.12
C LEU A 31 39.86 31.01 -24.21
N LEU A 32 40.00 32.30 -23.91
CA LEU A 32 39.01 33.06 -23.12
C LEU A 32 37.67 33.19 -23.85
N ALA A 33 37.68 33.39 -25.17
CA ALA A 33 36.46 33.43 -25.97
C ALA A 33 35.73 32.08 -25.96
N VAL A 34 36.46 30.97 -26.13
CA VAL A 34 35.89 29.62 -26.04
C VAL A 34 35.34 29.35 -24.65
N LEU A 35 36.10 29.67 -23.59
CA LEU A 35 35.66 29.50 -22.21
C LEU A 35 34.39 30.32 -21.93
N CYS A 36 34.32 31.56 -22.41
CA CYS A 36 33.16 32.42 -22.27
C CYS A 36 31.94 31.85 -22.99
N THR A 37 32.11 31.34 -24.22
CA THR A 37 31.00 30.68 -24.94
C THR A 37 30.52 29.41 -24.25
N VAL A 38 31.43 28.59 -23.70
CA VAL A 38 31.05 27.38 -22.93
C VAL A 38 30.28 27.79 -21.67
N LEU A 39 30.77 28.78 -20.93
CA LEU A 39 30.08 29.28 -19.73
C LEU A 39 28.70 29.85 -20.06
N VAL A 40 28.59 30.69 -21.09
CA VAL A 40 27.30 31.26 -21.54
C VAL A 40 26.35 30.17 -22.00
N SER A 41 26.83 29.19 -22.76
CA SER A 41 26.00 28.05 -23.21
C SER A 41 25.53 27.19 -22.02
N GLY A 42 26.40 26.92 -21.05
CA GLY A 42 26.06 26.17 -19.84
C GLY A 42 25.04 26.92 -18.98
N TRP A 43 25.21 28.23 -18.82
CA TRP A 43 24.26 29.09 -18.10
C TRP A 43 22.90 29.16 -18.80
N MET A 44 22.90 29.25 -20.14
CA MET A 44 21.68 29.26 -20.94
C MET A 44 20.94 27.93 -20.90
N VAL A 45 21.66 26.79 -20.88
CA VAL A 45 21.07 25.45 -20.72
C VAL A 45 20.50 25.26 -19.31
N LEU A 46 21.20 25.72 -18.28
CA LEU A 46 20.70 25.66 -16.89
C LEU A 46 19.45 26.55 -16.71
N GLY A 47 19.48 27.78 -17.23
CA GLY A 47 18.30 28.66 -17.21
C GLY A 47 17.14 28.11 -18.03
N TRP A 48 17.41 27.43 -19.15
CA TRP A 48 16.39 26.73 -19.95
C TRP A 48 15.79 25.51 -19.21
N MET A 49 16.55 24.84 -18.35
CA MET A 49 16.07 23.77 -17.47
C MET A 49 15.25 24.28 -16.27
N GLU A 50 15.55 25.49 -15.78
CA GLU A 50 14.86 26.13 -14.65
C GLU A 50 13.58 26.88 -15.04
N ASP A 51 13.38 27.19 -16.34
CA ASP A 51 12.23 27.93 -16.86
C ASP A 51 10.91 27.14 -16.66
N ALA A 52 10.31 27.36 -15.49
CA ALA A 52 9.10 26.72 -14.95
C ALA A 52 7.85 26.79 -15.85
N GLN A 53 7.83 27.66 -16.86
CA GLN A 53 6.67 27.91 -17.71
C GLN A 53 6.58 27.02 -18.96
N ARG A 54 7.61 26.21 -19.28
CA ARG A 54 7.63 25.44 -20.55
C ARG A 54 7.36 23.95 -20.43
N LEU A 55 7.47 23.37 -19.22
CA LEU A 55 7.18 21.96 -18.95
C LEU A 55 6.25 21.84 -17.74
N PRO A 56 4.96 22.19 -17.87
CA PRO A 56 3.99 21.86 -16.84
C PRO A 56 4.06 20.36 -16.56
N LEU A 57 3.92 19.96 -15.30
CA LEU A 57 3.78 18.54 -14.91
C LEU A 57 2.52 18.00 -15.60
N SER A 58 2.66 17.52 -16.83
CA SER A 58 1.52 17.41 -17.74
C SER A 58 0.86 16.04 -17.64
N LYS A 59 1.61 15.03 -17.21
CA LYS A 59 1.16 13.64 -17.28
C LYS A 59 1.50 12.88 -16.00
N LEU A 60 0.43 12.43 -15.34
CA LEU A 60 0.47 11.52 -14.21
C LEU A 60 0.13 10.11 -14.72
N VAL A 61 1.10 9.21 -14.67
CA VAL A 61 0.90 7.81 -15.07
C VAL A 61 0.88 6.95 -13.80
N VAL A 62 -0.31 6.50 -13.43
CA VAL A 62 -0.52 5.64 -12.26
C VAL A 62 -0.64 4.19 -12.70
N THR A 63 0.17 3.32 -12.10
CA THR A 63 0.28 1.89 -12.39
C THR A 63 0.15 1.06 -11.11
N GLY A 64 -0.07 -0.25 -11.26
CA GLY A 64 -0.36 -1.18 -10.17
C GLY A 64 -1.82 -1.62 -10.13
N ASP A 65 -2.09 -2.71 -9.41
CA ASP A 65 -3.45 -3.22 -9.19
C ASP A 65 -4.17 -2.33 -8.18
N ARG A 66 -5.23 -1.67 -8.65
CA ARG A 66 -5.99 -0.69 -7.87
C ARG A 66 -7.42 -1.16 -7.70
N HIS A 67 -7.79 -1.45 -6.47
CA HIS A 67 -9.16 -1.81 -6.09
C HIS A 67 -9.87 -0.63 -5.43
N TYR A 68 -9.14 0.14 -4.61
CA TYR A 68 -9.69 1.26 -3.86
C TYR A 68 -9.30 2.62 -4.43
N THR A 69 -8.09 2.76 -4.96
CA THR A 69 -7.53 4.06 -5.35
C THR A 69 -8.06 4.53 -6.71
N ARG A 70 -8.62 5.74 -6.72
CA ARG A 70 -9.04 6.46 -7.92
C ARG A 70 -7.97 7.46 -8.33
N ASN A 71 -7.97 7.86 -9.61
CA ASN A 71 -7.04 8.87 -10.11
C ASN A 71 -7.15 10.22 -9.37
N ASP A 72 -8.37 10.56 -8.91
CA ASP A 72 -8.60 11.81 -8.18
C ASP A 72 -7.94 11.81 -6.80
N ASP A 73 -7.91 10.67 -6.09
CA ASP A 73 -7.26 10.60 -4.77
C ASP A 73 -5.77 10.99 -4.87
N ILE A 74 -5.08 10.47 -5.90
CA ILE A 74 -3.66 10.78 -6.14
C ILE A 74 -3.48 12.24 -6.54
N ARG A 75 -4.37 12.77 -7.39
CA ARG A 75 -4.35 14.19 -7.78
C ARG A 75 -4.53 15.10 -6.56
N GLN A 76 -5.53 14.84 -5.73
CA GLN A 76 -5.80 15.64 -4.53
C GLN A 76 -4.65 15.55 -3.53
N SER A 77 -4.06 14.37 -3.34
CA SER A 77 -2.86 14.20 -2.50
C SER A 77 -1.71 15.09 -2.97
N ILE A 78 -1.46 15.18 -4.27
CA ILE A 78 -0.39 16.04 -4.82
C ILE A 78 -0.75 17.53 -4.67
N LEU A 79 -1.99 17.93 -4.96
CA LEU A 79 -2.45 19.31 -4.83
C LEU A 79 -2.44 19.81 -3.38
N ALA A 80 -2.61 18.90 -2.41
CA ALA A 80 -2.53 19.22 -0.98
C ALA A 80 -1.12 19.64 -0.53
N LEU A 81 -0.07 19.38 -1.32
CA LEU A 81 1.30 19.85 -1.06
C LEU A 81 1.50 21.32 -1.41
N GLY A 82 0.52 21.97 -2.05
CA GLY A 82 0.58 23.36 -2.48
C GLY A 82 0.42 23.50 -4.00
N ALA A 83 0.72 24.69 -4.52
CA ALA A 83 0.69 24.94 -5.95
C ALA A 83 1.62 23.94 -6.67
N PRO A 84 1.16 23.26 -7.73
CA PRO A 84 1.99 22.30 -8.45
C PRO A 84 3.22 23.03 -8.99
N GLY A 85 4.40 22.66 -8.48
CA GLY A 85 5.67 23.12 -9.00
C GLY A 85 5.97 22.52 -10.38
N THR A 86 7.16 22.81 -10.91
CA THR A 86 7.62 22.25 -12.18
C THR A 86 8.07 20.79 -12.00
N PHE A 87 8.04 20.00 -13.08
CA PHE A 87 8.59 18.63 -13.12
C PHE A 87 10.01 18.53 -12.52
N MET A 88 10.85 19.55 -12.72
CA MET A 88 12.22 19.59 -12.19
C MET A 88 12.29 19.88 -10.68
N THR A 89 11.50 20.82 -10.17
CA THR A 89 11.61 21.32 -8.78
C THR A 89 10.83 20.49 -7.76
N GLN A 90 9.86 19.70 -8.20
CA GLN A 90 9.04 18.89 -7.32
C GLN A 90 9.82 17.70 -6.74
N ASP A 91 9.85 17.54 -5.42
CA ASP A 91 10.49 16.39 -4.77
C ASP A 91 9.57 15.16 -4.82
N VAL A 92 10.07 14.07 -5.42
CA VAL A 92 9.35 12.80 -5.53
C VAL A 92 9.16 12.11 -4.19
N ASN A 93 10.09 12.31 -3.24
CA ASN A 93 10.00 11.71 -1.91
C ASN A 93 8.84 12.31 -1.14
N ILE A 94 8.64 13.63 -1.24
CA ILE A 94 7.50 14.33 -0.62
C ILE A 94 6.18 13.82 -1.22
N ILE A 95 6.11 13.67 -2.54
CA ILE A 95 4.91 13.11 -3.20
C ILE A 95 4.67 11.67 -2.74
N GLN A 96 5.71 10.85 -2.70
CA GLN A 96 5.63 9.47 -2.24
C GLN A 96 5.05 9.42 -0.82
N SER A 97 5.66 10.13 0.13
CA SER A 97 5.19 10.16 1.52
C SER A 97 3.76 10.70 1.64
N GLN A 98 3.37 11.64 0.78
CA GLN A 98 2.01 12.18 0.77
C GLN A 98 0.98 11.17 0.22
N ILE A 99 1.35 10.37 -0.78
CA ILE A 99 0.50 9.29 -1.29
C ILE A 99 0.41 8.16 -0.28
N GLU A 100 1.51 7.83 0.39
CA GLU A 100 1.56 6.82 1.47
C GLU A 100 0.74 7.21 2.71
N ARG A 101 0.31 8.48 2.84
CA ARG A 101 -0.67 8.89 3.85
C ARG A 101 -2.09 8.38 3.57
N LEU A 102 -2.38 7.95 2.34
CA LEU A 102 -3.64 7.26 2.06
C LEU A 102 -3.61 5.91 2.79
N PRO A 103 -4.53 5.65 3.74
CA PRO A 103 -4.36 4.57 4.71
C PRO A 103 -4.38 3.18 4.09
N TRP A 104 -4.98 3.00 2.91
CA TRP A 104 -5.05 1.72 2.20
C TRP A 104 -3.87 1.47 1.25
N ILE A 105 -2.91 2.40 1.15
CA ILE A 105 -1.68 2.22 0.36
C ILE A 105 -0.63 1.56 1.24
N LYS A 106 -0.18 0.37 0.85
CA LYS A 106 0.93 -0.35 1.51
C LYS A 106 2.28 0.24 1.12
N GLN A 107 2.43 0.59 -0.15
CA GLN A 107 3.66 1.17 -0.68
C GLN A 107 3.37 1.99 -1.93
N ALA A 108 4.05 3.13 -2.07
CA ALA A 108 4.08 3.88 -3.31
C ALA A 108 5.53 4.01 -3.81
N SER A 109 5.72 3.94 -5.13
CA SER A 109 6.98 4.30 -5.76
C SER A 109 6.72 5.42 -6.75
N VAL A 110 7.43 6.53 -6.59
CA VAL A 110 7.28 7.72 -7.42
C VAL A 110 8.59 7.99 -8.13
N ARG A 111 8.56 8.06 -9.45
CA ARG A 111 9.74 8.41 -10.25
C ARG A 111 9.42 9.36 -11.38
N LYS A 112 10.37 10.25 -11.64
CA LYS A 112 10.35 11.13 -12.81
C LYS A 112 10.73 10.32 -14.06
N GLN A 113 9.97 10.46 -15.12
CA GLN A 113 10.29 9.94 -16.44
C GLN A 113 10.33 11.11 -17.43
N TRP A 114 11.51 11.37 -17.97
CA TRP A 114 11.69 12.42 -18.99
C TRP A 114 10.85 12.08 -20.24
N PRO A 115 10.22 13.08 -20.92
CA PRO A 115 10.38 14.53 -20.75
C PRO A 115 9.55 15.21 -19.66
N ASP A 116 8.33 14.73 -19.37
CA ASP A 116 7.35 15.47 -18.55
C ASP A 116 6.40 14.55 -17.73
N GLU A 117 6.77 13.29 -17.51
CA GLU A 117 5.90 12.29 -16.89
C GLU A 117 6.29 11.95 -15.45
N LEU A 118 5.31 11.93 -14.54
CA LEU A 118 5.47 11.33 -13.22
C LEU A 118 4.87 9.93 -13.23
N LYS A 119 5.72 8.91 -13.07
CA LYS A 119 5.29 7.52 -12.95
C LYS A 119 5.13 7.16 -11.48
N ILE A 120 3.92 6.75 -11.13
CA ILE A 120 3.54 6.34 -9.79
C ILE A 120 3.13 4.87 -9.88
N HIS A 121 3.80 4.02 -9.12
CA HIS A 121 3.42 2.63 -8.94
C HIS A 121 2.88 2.43 -7.53
N LEU A 122 1.66 1.91 -7.41
CA LEU A 122 0.97 1.73 -6.14
C LEU A 122 0.83 0.26 -5.81
N VAL A 123 1.00 -0.07 -4.53
CA VAL A 123 0.65 -1.35 -3.94
C VAL A 123 -0.37 -1.07 -2.83
N GLU A 124 -1.59 -1.55 -3.01
CA GLU A 124 -2.65 -1.45 -2.00
C GLU A 124 -2.56 -2.60 -0.99
N TYR A 125 -3.07 -2.37 0.21
CA TYR A 125 -3.32 -3.47 1.15
C TYR A 125 -4.44 -4.37 0.65
N VAL A 126 -4.27 -5.68 0.83
CA VAL A 126 -5.27 -6.70 0.51
C VAL A 126 -5.92 -7.17 1.81
N PRO A 127 -7.20 -6.84 2.06
CA PRO A 127 -7.85 -7.22 3.30
C PRO A 127 -8.16 -8.71 3.31
N ILE A 128 -7.96 -9.35 4.46
CA ILE A 128 -8.43 -10.72 4.72
C ILE A 128 -9.56 -10.76 5.75
N ALA A 129 -9.71 -9.70 6.53
CA ALA A 129 -10.78 -9.56 7.52
C ALA A 129 -11.08 -8.08 7.81
N ARG A 130 -12.28 -7.82 8.34
CA ARG A 130 -12.65 -6.53 8.94
C ARG A 130 -12.18 -6.49 10.38
N TRP A 131 -11.67 -5.35 10.83
CA TRP A 131 -11.19 -5.12 12.19
C TRP A 131 -12.03 -4.05 12.88
N ASN A 132 -12.67 -4.39 14.01
CA ASN A 132 -13.45 -3.47 14.83
C ASN A 132 -14.40 -2.57 14.00
N ASP A 133 -15.17 -3.18 13.09
CA ASP A 133 -16.16 -2.58 12.17
C ASP A 133 -15.66 -1.60 11.11
N GLN A 134 -14.70 -0.73 11.44
CA GLN A 134 -14.25 0.40 10.61
C GLN A 134 -12.93 0.16 9.89
N HIS A 135 -12.08 -0.70 10.44
CA HIS A 135 -10.76 -1.00 9.90
C HIS A 135 -10.79 -2.35 9.18
N MET A 136 -9.67 -2.66 8.54
CA MET A 136 -9.39 -3.93 7.89
C MET A 136 -7.99 -4.37 8.29
N VAL A 137 -7.75 -5.67 8.18
CA VAL A 137 -6.44 -6.25 8.45
C VAL A 137 -5.99 -7.10 7.26
N ASP A 138 -4.72 -6.98 6.90
CA ASP A 138 -4.10 -7.78 5.83
C ASP A 138 -3.58 -9.13 6.35
N ALA A 139 -2.95 -9.91 5.48
CA ALA A 139 -2.42 -11.22 5.82
C ALA A 139 -1.21 -11.18 6.78
N GLU A 140 -0.58 -10.03 6.96
CA GLU A 140 0.55 -9.83 7.86
C GLU A 140 0.12 -9.27 9.22
N GLY A 141 -1.15 -8.87 9.37
CA GLY A 141 -1.67 -8.26 10.59
C GLY A 141 -1.60 -6.73 10.58
N ASN A 142 -1.32 -6.09 9.45
CA ASN A 142 -1.32 -4.63 9.33
C ASN A 142 -2.76 -4.13 9.28
N SER A 143 -3.08 -3.17 10.16
CA SER A 143 -4.37 -2.49 10.19
C SER A 143 -4.39 -1.33 9.21
N PHE A 144 -5.46 -1.21 8.43
CA PHE A 144 -5.69 -0.07 7.54
C PHE A 144 -7.18 0.25 7.43
N SER A 145 -7.52 1.43 6.92
CA SER A 145 -8.90 1.86 6.71
C SER A 145 -9.14 2.21 5.25
N VAL A 146 -10.38 2.00 4.80
CA VAL A 146 -10.85 2.34 3.45
C VAL A 146 -12.20 3.06 3.60
N PRO A 147 -12.48 4.12 2.82
CA PRO A 147 -13.77 4.79 2.81
C PRO A 147 -14.94 3.82 2.61
N ALA A 148 -15.99 3.95 3.43
CA ALA A 148 -17.10 3.00 3.48
C ALA A 148 -17.86 2.86 2.15
N ASP A 149 -17.85 3.89 1.29
CA ASP A 149 -18.42 3.87 -0.06
C ASP A 149 -17.70 2.90 -1.00
N ARG A 150 -16.46 2.48 -0.67
CA ARG A 150 -15.61 1.61 -1.50
C ARG A 150 -15.52 0.16 -0.99
N THR A 151 -16.11 -0.15 0.17
CA THR A 151 -15.93 -1.44 0.87
C THR A 151 -17.19 -2.33 0.92
N SER A 152 -18.32 -1.83 0.42
CA SER A 152 -19.66 -2.41 0.65
C SER A 152 -19.92 -3.79 0.06
N LYS A 153 -19.06 -4.31 -0.82
CA LYS A 153 -19.31 -5.57 -1.56
C LYS A 153 -18.52 -6.80 -1.09
N GLN A 154 -17.63 -6.66 -0.11
CA GLN A 154 -16.75 -7.75 0.29
C GLN A 154 -17.29 -8.53 1.49
N ASN A 155 -17.54 -9.83 1.29
CA ASN A 155 -17.90 -10.75 2.36
C ASN A 155 -16.64 -11.23 3.09
N LEU A 156 -16.19 -10.44 4.06
CA LEU A 156 -15.00 -10.70 4.87
C LEU A 156 -15.40 -11.12 6.29
N PRO A 157 -14.63 -12.03 6.93
CA PRO A 157 -14.82 -12.34 8.33
C PRO A 157 -14.58 -11.09 9.20
N MET A 158 -15.25 -11.05 10.35
CA MET A 158 -15.13 -9.93 11.30
C MET A 158 -14.23 -10.32 12.48
N LEU A 159 -13.22 -9.50 12.75
CA LEU A 159 -12.31 -9.66 13.86
C LEU A 159 -12.47 -8.48 14.83
N TYR A 160 -12.51 -8.79 16.13
CA TYR A 160 -12.58 -7.79 17.18
C TYR A 160 -11.50 -8.01 18.21
N GLY A 161 -10.89 -6.92 18.67
CA GLY A 161 -9.83 -6.97 19.67
C GLY A 161 -9.45 -5.60 20.20
N PRO A 162 -8.70 -5.56 21.33
CA PRO A 162 -8.07 -4.33 21.78
C PRO A 162 -7.07 -3.80 20.75
N GLU A 163 -6.82 -2.50 20.76
CA GLU A 163 -5.82 -1.86 19.89
C GLU A 163 -4.43 -2.48 20.09
N GLY A 164 -3.72 -2.74 18.98
CA GLY A 164 -2.40 -3.38 18.99
C GLY A 164 -2.43 -4.90 19.11
N SER A 165 -3.61 -5.53 19.11
CA SER A 165 -3.77 -7.00 19.12
C SER A 165 -4.15 -7.62 17.78
N GLU A 166 -4.06 -6.85 16.69
CA GLU A 166 -4.47 -7.25 15.34
C GLU A 166 -3.81 -8.59 14.93
N SER A 167 -2.49 -8.69 15.06
CA SER A 167 -1.74 -9.91 14.75
C SER A 167 -2.08 -11.07 15.69
N GLU A 168 -2.33 -10.81 16.98
CA GLU A 168 -2.71 -11.84 17.96
C GLU A 168 -4.09 -12.42 17.64
N VAL A 169 -5.06 -11.55 17.34
CA VAL A 169 -6.42 -11.97 16.97
C VAL A 169 -6.42 -12.70 15.63
N LEU A 170 -5.67 -12.19 14.66
CA LEU A 170 -5.55 -12.81 13.34
C LEU A 170 -4.96 -14.22 13.43
N GLN A 171 -3.91 -14.40 14.25
CA GLN A 171 -3.31 -15.71 14.45
C GLN A 171 -4.31 -16.69 15.09
N GLY A 172 -4.99 -16.26 16.16
CA GLY A 172 -6.02 -17.08 16.79
C GLY A 172 -7.18 -17.43 15.85
N TYR A 173 -7.61 -16.50 15.00
CA TYR A 173 -8.60 -16.74 13.96
C TYR A 173 -8.13 -17.81 12.96
N ARG A 174 -6.87 -17.77 12.52
CA ARG A 174 -6.31 -18.79 11.61
C ARG A 174 -6.28 -20.17 12.26
N ASP A 175 -5.78 -20.25 13.48
CA ASP A 175 -5.61 -21.52 14.19
C ASP A 175 -6.97 -22.18 14.49
N MET A 176 -7.92 -21.41 15.02
CA MET A 176 -9.27 -21.89 15.32
C MET A 176 -10.05 -22.19 14.03
N GLY A 177 -9.89 -21.35 13.00
CA GLY A 177 -10.50 -21.54 11.69
C GLY A 177 -10.03 -22.84 11.01
N GLN A 178 -8.75 -23.19 11.12
CA GLN A 178 -8.23 -24.45 10.58
C GLN A 178 -8.85 -25.69 11.23
N VAL A 179 -9.07 -25.66 12.55
CA VAL A 179 -9.72 -26.78 13.25
C VAL A 179 -11.19 -26.88 12.84
N LEU A 180 -11.91 -25.75 12.81
CA LEU A 180 -13.32 -25.70 12.41
C LEU A 180 -13.54 -26.14 10.95
N ALA A 181 -12.64 -25.75 10.03
CA ALA A 181 -12.75 -26.07 8.62
C ALA A 181 -12.67 -27.58 8.33
N LYS A 182 -11.93 -28.35 9.15
CA LYS A 182 -11.86 -29.82 9.02
C LYS A 182 -13.24 -30.47 9.16
N GLU A 183 -14.10 -29.87 9.97
CA GLU A 183 -15.47 -30.31 10.26
C GLU A 183 -16.52 -29.52 9.47
N LYS A 184 -16.10 -28.84 8.40
CA LYS A 184 -16.94 -28.05 7.50
C LYS A 184 -17.62 -26.83 8.16
N PHE A 185 -17.14 -26.39 9.31
CA PHE A 185 -17.56 -25.12 9.88
C PHE A 185 -16.80 -23.95 9.25
N VAL A 186 -17.52 -22.87 8.99
CA VAL A 186 -16.93 -21.61 8.53
C VAL A 186 -17.03 -20.58 9.66
N LEU A 187 -15.88 -20.00 10.00
CA LEU A 187 -15.79 -18.98 11.05
C LEU A 187 -16.17 -17.61 10.46
N LYS A 188 -17.28 -17.04 10.92
CA LYS A 188 -17.82 -15.74 10.46
C LYS A 188 -17.22 -14.59 11.25
N MET A 189 -17.04 -14.76 12.56
CA MET A 189 -16.50 -13.73 13.44
C MET A 189 -15.63 -14.35 14.55
N ALA A 190 -14.55 -13.65 14.92
CA ALA A 190 -13.76 -13.96 16.09
C ALA A 190 -13.50 -12.69 16.91
N ALA A 191 -13.82 -12.73 18.19
CA ALA A 191 -13.66 -11.61 19.10
C ALA A 191 -12.78 -12.01 20.28
N MET A 192 -11.78 -11.17 20.56
CA MET A 192 -10.92 -11.28 21.73
C MET A 192 -11.10 -10.04 22.61
N THR A 193 -11.39 -10.25 23.88
CA THR A 193 -11.45 -9.15 24.87
C THR A 193 -10.05 -8.75 25.33
N ALA A 194 -9.93 -7.57 25.98
CA ALA A 194 -8.67 -7.14 26.63
C ALA A 194 -8.10 -8.13 27.66
N ARG A 195 -8.95 -9.02 28.21
CA ARG A 195 -8.53 -10.09 29.13
C ARG A 195 -8.14 -11.39 28.40
N ARG A 196 -7.97 -11.37 27.08
CA ARG A 196 -7.73 -12.54 26.21
C ARG A 196 -8.81 -13.62 26.33
N SER A 197 -10.05 -13.20 26.58
CA SER A 197 -11.22 -14.09 26.48
C SER A 197 -11.74 -14.10 25.07
N TRP A 198 -11.97 -15.29 24.52
CA TRP A 198 -12.38 -15.52 23.14
C TRP A 198 -13.86 -15.86 23.01
N GLN A 199 -14.48 -15.31 21.97
CA GLN A 199 -15.81 -15.64 21.51
C GLN A 199 -15.80 -15.76 19.99
N LEU A 200 -16.37 -16.83 19.46
CA LEU A 200 -16.46 -17.10 18.03
C LEU A 200 -17.91 -17.08 17.58
N THR A 201 -18.16 -16.77 16.31
CA THR A 201 -19.47 -16.97 15.66
C THR A 201 -19.28 -17.68 14.34
N LEU A 202 -20.02 -18.75 14.15
CA LEU A 202 -19.98 -19.58 12.94
C LEU A 202 -20.92 -19.01 11.86
N SER A 203 -20.79 -19.50 10.63
CA SER A 203 -21.64 -19.07 9.51
C SER A 203 -23.13 -19.38 9.68
N ASN A 204 -23.47 -20.36 10.52
CA ASN A 204 -24.84 -20.69 10.93
C ASN A 204 -25.32 -19.91 12.16
N ASP A 205 -24.64 -18.81 12.51
CA ASP A 205 -24.87 -17.90 13.63
C ASP A 205 -24.76 -18.52 15.05
N ILE A 206 -24.26 -19.76 15.17
CA ILE A 206 -23.93 -20.33 16.48
C ILE A 206 -22.79 -19.55 17.11
N ARG A 207 -23.00 -19.05 18.33
CA ARG A 207 -21.97 -18.38 19.14
C ARG A 207 -21.25 -19.36 20.05
N LEU A 208 -19.93 -19.37 20.03
CA LEU A 208 -19.09 -20.19 20.90
C LEU A 208 -18.38 -19.31 21.92
N ASN A 209 -18.66 -19.48 23.21
CA ASN A 209 -17.95 -18.78 24.28
C ASN A 209 -16.81 -19.67 24.78
N LEU A 210 -15.58 -19.40 24.33
CA LEU A 210 -14.41 -20.19 24.70
C LEU A 210 -13.79 -19.72 26.02
N GLY A 211 -13.96 -18.45 26.38
CA GLY A 211 -13.35 -17.88 27.58
C GLY A 211 -11.84 -17.68 27.44
N ARG A 212 -11.14 -17.77 28.57
CA ARG A 212 -9.67 -17.69 28.68
C ARG A 212 -9.08 -19.08 28.95
N GLY A 213 -7.80 -19.27 28.66
CA GLY A 213 -7.07 -20.51 28.95
C GLY A 213 -6.94 -21.38 27.71
N ASP A 214 -7.17 -22.68 27.84
CA ASP A 214 -7.02 -23.67 26.76
C ASP A 214 -8.22 -23.63 25.79
N THR A 215 -8.25 -22.59 24.95
CA THR A 215 -9.32 -22.36 23.96
C THR A 215 -9.35 -23.46 22.91
N MET A 216 -8.20 -24.04 22.55
CA MET A 216 -8.13 -25.09 21.54
C MET A 216 -8.73 -26.41 22.02
N LYS A 217 -8.45 -26.82 23.26
CA LYS A 217 -9.10 -28.00 23.86
C LYS A 217 -10.61 -27.81 23.99
N ARG A 218 -11.06 -26.59 24.32
CA ARG A 218 -12.49 -26.24 24.38
C ARG A 218 -13.15 -26.28 23.00
N LEU A 219 -12.46 -25.82 21.96
CA LEU A 219 -12.94 -25.88 20.58
C LEU A 219 -13.04 -27.32 20.07
N GLN A 220 -12.06 -28.18 20.39
CA GLN A 220 -12.12 -29.61 20.07
C GLN A 220 -13.31 -30.30 20.74
N ARG A 221 -13.58 -29.98 22.01
CA ARG A 221 -14.78 -30.50 22.70
C ARG A 221 -16.07 -30.09 21.99
N PHE A 222 -16.16 -28.86 21.49
CA PHE A 222 -17.33 -28.45 20.70
C PHE A 222 -17.52 -29.31 19.46
N VAL A 223 -16.44 -29.56 18.72
CA VAL A 223 -16.46 -30.44 17.55
C VAL A 223 -16.96 -31.83 17.92
N GLU A 224 -16.49 -32.40 19.02
CA GLU A 224 -16.91 -33.72 19.51
C GLU A 224 -18.40 -33.75 19.93
N LEU A 225 -18.88 -32.70 20.59
CA LEU A 225 -20.25 -32.63 21.10
C LEU A 225 -21.28 -32.27 20.03
N TYR A 226 -20.88 -31.57 18.97
CA TYR A 226 -21.79 -30.97 18.01
C TYR A 226 -22.79 -31.95 17.36
N PRO A 227 -22.40 -33.17 16.92
CA PRO A 227 -23.34 -34.11 16.32
C PRO A 227 -24.52 -34.47 17.26
N VAL A 228 -24.21 -34.67 18.54
CA VAL A 228 -25.23 -34.99 19.57
C VAL A 228 -26.13 -33.78 19.81
N LEU A 229 -25.56 -32.57 19.88
CA LEU A 229 -26.32 -31.34 20.04
C LEU A 229 -27.25 -31.08 18.85
N GLN A 230 -26.76 -31.32 17.63
CA GLN A 230 -27.53 -31.14 16.40
C GLN A 230 -28.72 -32.11 16.35
N GLN A 231 -28.53 -33.38 16.72
CA GLN A 231 -29.60 -34.37 16.79
C GLN A 231 -30.67 -34.00 17.82
N GLN A 232 -30.26 -33.50 19.00
CA GLN A 232 -31.20 -33.00 20.02
C GLN A 232 -31.99 -31.80 19.50
N ALA A 233 -31.33 -30.85 18.83
CA ALA A 233 -31.98 -29.68 18.23
C ALA A 233 -33.10 -30.09 17.26
N GLN A 234 -32.80 -31.05 16.37
CA GLN A 234 -33.74 -31.53 15.38
C GLN A 234 -34.94 -32.25 15.99
N THR A 235 -34.71 -33.06 17.03
CA THR A 235 -35.78 -33.78 17.74
C THR A 235 -36.74 -32.82 18.42
N ASP A 236 -36.22 -31.72 18.98
CA ASP A 236 -37.02 -30.74 19.73
C ASP A 236 -37.57 -29.60 18.86
N GLY A 237 -37.31 -29.60 17.54
CA GLY A 237 -37.70 -28.50 16.65
C GLY A 237 -37.02 -27.16 16.97
N LYS A 238 -35.77 -27.21 17.43
CA LYS A 238 -34.96 -26.05 17.84
C LYS A 238 -33.66 -25.96 17.03
N ARG A 239 -32.99 -24.82 17.13
CA ARG A 239 -31.59 -24.65 16.70
C ARG A 239 -30.72 -24.21 17.86
N ILE A 240 -29.42 -24.47 17.73
CA ILE A 240 -28.42 -24.03 18.70
C ILE A 240 -28.20 -22.53 18.51
N SER A 241 -28.35 -21.75 19.59
CA SER A 241 -28.07 -20.31 19.60
C SER A 241 -26.63 -20.03 20.06
N TYR A 242 -26.22 -20.67 21.16
CA TYR A 242 -24.86 -20.57 21.66
C TYR A 242 -24.40 -21.83 22.40
N VAL A 243 -23.09 -22.03 22.46
CA VAL A 243 -22.43 -23.05 23.28
C VAL A 243 -21.38 -22.38 24.15
N ASP A 244 -21.55 -22.47 25.46
CA ASP A 244 -20.60 -21.96 26.45
C ASP A 244 -19.66 -23.06 26.93
N LEU A 245 -18.38 -22.92 26.58
CA LEU A 245 -17.34 -23.93 26.81
C LEU A 245 -16.37 -23.48 27.90
N ARG A 246 -16.70 -22.43 28.66
CA ARG A 246 -15.84 -21.89 29.72
C ARG A 246 -15.60 -22.87 30.88
N TYR A 247 -16.41 -23.93 30.96
CA TYR A 247 -16.28 -24.98 31.97
C TYR A 247 -15.19 -26.00 31.61
N ASP A 248 -14.50 -26.53 32.62
CA ASP A 248 -13.33 -27.39 32.40
C ASP A 248 -13.67 -28.76 31.81
N SER A 249 -14.86 -29.30 32.11
CA SER A 249 -15.29 -30.64 31.68
C SER A 249 -16.68 -30.67 31.04
N GLY A 250 -17.30 -29.52 30.77
CA GLY A 250 -18.67 -29.45 30.28
C GLY A 250 -18.90 -28.37 29.23
N ALA A 251 -20.14 -28.29 28.77
CA ALA A 251 -20.65 -27.23 27.91
C ALA A 251 -22.09 -26.89 28.33
N ALA A 252 -22.45 -25.61 28.31
CA ALA A 252 -23.84 -25.17 28.45
C ALA A 252 -24.36 -24.74 27.07
N VAL A 253 -25.56 -25.19 26.71
CA VAL A 253 -26.13 -24.94 25.37
C VAL A 253 -27.40 -24.13 25.50
N GLY A 254 -27.44 -23.01 24.78
CA GLY A 254 -28.64 -22.21 24.59
C GLY A 254 -29.33 -22.57 23.28
N TRP A 255 -30.65 -22.72 23.33
CA TRP A 255 -31.48 -23.08 22.18
C TRP A 255 -32.39 -21.92 21.81
N GLU A 256 -32.75 -21.84 20.54
CA GLU A 256 -33.79 -20.95 20.04
C GLU A 256 -34.74 -21.72 19.12
N PRO A 257 -36.00 -21.27 18.95
CA PRO A 257 -36.93 -21.91 18.03
C PRO A 257 -36.32 -22.00 16.63
N ALA A 258 -36.52 -23.13 15.94
CA ALA A 258 -36.13 -23.21 14.54
C ALA A 258 -36.88 -22.12 13.75
N PRO A 259 -36.21 -21.44 12.79
CA PRO A 259 -36.89 -20.51 11.89
C PRO A 259 -38.06 -21.23 11.23
N VAL A 260 -39.24 -20.63 11.30
CA VAL A 260 -40.38 -21.11 10.53
C VAL A 260 -40.04 -20.84 9.06
N GLU A 261 -39.81 -21.87 8.27
CA GLU A 261 -39.73 -21.71 6.82
C GLU A 261 -41.07 -21.12 6.35
N ASP A 262 -41.08 -19.86 5.92
CA ASP A 262 -42.26 -19.22 5.35
C ASP A 262 -42.57 -19.87 4.00
N ILE A 263 -43.39 -20.93 4.04
CA ILE A 263 -43.87 -21.72 2.89
C ILE A 263 -44.52 -20.81 1.82
N ASN A 264 -44.97 -19.61 2.20
CA ASN A 264 -45.60 -18.62 1.33
C ASN A 264 -44.66 -17.99 0.29
N GLN A 265 -43.34 -17.94 0.51
CA GLN A 265 -42.42 -17.35 -0.48
C GLN A 265 -42.17 -18.27 -1.69
N GLN A 266 -42.15 -19.59 -1.49
CA GLN A 266 -41.98 -20.56 -2.60
C GLN A 266 -43.24 -20.68 -3.46
N GLN A 267 -44.44 -20.57 -2.88
CA GLN A 267 -45.69 -20.57 -3.66
C GLN A 267 -45.85 -19.32 -4.53
N ASN A 268 -45.44 -18.15 -4.04
CA ASN A 268 -45.50 -16.91 -4.83
C ASN A 268 -44.48 -16.88 -5.97
N GLN A 269 -43.31 -17.51 -5.82
CA GLN A 269 -42.34 -17.66 -6.93
C GLN A 269 -42.80 -18.68 -7.97
N ALA A 270 -43.39 -19.81 -7.55
CA ALA A 270 -43.92 -20.81 -8.47
C ALA A 270 -45.15 -20.33 -9.28
N GLN A 271 -45.95 -19.41 -8.73
CA GLN A 271 -47.07 -18.79 -9.46
C GLN A 271 -46.64 -17.65 -10.40
N ALA A 272 -45.53 -16.95 -10.08
CA ALA A 272 -44.99 -15.91 -10.94
C ALA A 272 -44.26 -16.44 -12.18
N GLU A 273 -43.78 -17.68 -12.16
CA GLU A 273 -43.19 -18.34 -13.34
C GLU A 273 -44.22 -19.01 -14.27
N GLN A 274 -45.50 -19.01 -13.89
CA GLN A 274 -46.62 -19.57 -14.68
C GLN A 274 -47.48 -18.49 -15.35
N GLN A 275 -47.11 -17.21 -15.25
CA GLN A 275 -47.74 -16.08 -15.96
C GLN A 275 -46.75 -15.44 -16.93
#